data_AF-A0A3N7Z9Z9-F1
#
_entry.id   AF-A0A3N7Z9Z9-F1
#
_cell.length_a   1.000
_cell.length_b   1.000
_cell.length_c   1.000
_cell.angle_alpha   90.00
_cell.angle_beta   90.00
_cell.angle_gamma   90.00
#
_symmetry.space_group_name_H-M   'P 1'
#
loop_
_entity.id
_entity.type
_entity.pdbx_description
1 polymer ?
#
loop_
_entity_poly.entity_id
_entity_poly.type
_entity_poly.pdbx_seq_one_letter_code
_entity_poly.pdbx_strand_id
1 'polypeptide(L)'
;MKRQYRLGARLRERGATAVEFALVFPLFFLILYAIVTFGLIFAVQQSLTLAATEGARSALNYVYEANGSGTQALTDRASAAKATAVGLTSWLTNVQISAPVSGTCSYDPTMYCVTVTVTYPYQAHPLVPSLPLLGLVTPTQLTGTATVQINPATIL
;
A
#
# COMPACT_ATOMS: atom_id res chain seq x y z
N MET A 1 -35.25 18.86 -70.38
CA MET A 1 -35.37 17.67 -69.51
C MET A 1 -34.38 17.81 -68.34
N LYS A 2 -34.86 17.97 -67.11
CA LYS A 2 -34.05 18.11 -65.89
C LYS A 2 -33.98 16.75 -65.18
N ARG A 3 -32.78 16.25 -64.87
CA ARG A 3 -32.59 15.06 -64.03
C ARG A 3 -31.61 15.42 -62.91
N GLN A 4 -32.15 15.71 -61.72
CA GLN A 4 -31.36 15.93 -60.52
C GLN A 4 -31.20 14.60 -59.78
N TYR A 5 -29.97 14.09 -59.68
CA TYR A 5 -29.65 12.98 -58.80
C TYR A 5 -29.33 13.53 -57.40
N ARG A 6 -30.27 13.36 -56.46
CA ARG A 6 -30.01 13.55 -55.03
C ARG A 6 -29.30 12.32 -54.48
N LEU A 7 -27.98 12.31 -54.49
CA LEU A 7 -27.16 11.42 -53.65
C LEU A 7 -26.44 12.27 -52.62
N GLY A 8 -26.87 12.21 -51.36
CA GLY A 8 -26.15 12.91 -50.30
C GLY A 8 -26.93 13.07 -49.00
N ALA A 9 -27.36 11.96 -48.37
CA ALA A 9 -27.98 12.03 -47.05
C ALA A 9 -27.58 10.91 -46.07
N ARG A 10 -26.87 9.85 -46.51
CA ARG A 10 -26.56 8.70 -45.62
C ARG A 10 -25.21 8.75 -44.89
N LEU A 11 -24.39 9.77 -45.13
CA LEU A 11 -23.07 9.92 -44.48
C LEU A 11 -23.10 10.77 -43.19
N ARG A 12 -24.21 11.45 -42.89
CA ARG A 12 -24.30 12.42 -41.76
C ARG A 12 -24.64 11.80 -40.41
N GLU A 13 -25.20 10.59 -40.36
CA GLU A 13 -25.59 9.95 -39.09
C GLU A 13 -24.43 9.28 -38.35
N ARG A 14 -23.33 8.96 -39.04
CA ARG A 14 -22.18 8.27 -38.44
C ARG A 14 -21.27 9.15 -37.57
N GLY A 15 -21.42 10.48 -37.65
CA GLY A 15 -20.62 11.43 -36.87
C GLY A 15 -21.27 11.86 -35.55
N ALA A 16 -22.60 11.83 -35.46
CA ALA A 16 -23.33 12.31 -34.28
C ALA A 16 -23.09 11.43 -33.04
N THR A 17 -23.08 10.12 -33.22
CA THR A 17 -22.79 9.15 -32.13
C THR A 17 -21.36 9.27 -31.60
N ALA A 18 -20.39 9.61 -32.46
CA ALA A 18 -19.01 9.85 -32.05
C ALA A 18 -18.89 11.10 -31.16
N VAL A 19 -19.70 12.13 -31.42
CA VAL A 19 -19.71 13.38 -30.62
C VAL A 19 -20.36 13.16 -29.26
N GLU A 20 -21.46 12.41 -29.18
CA GLU A 20 -22.07 12.05 -27.89
C GLU A 20 -21.11 11.24 -27.02
N PHE A 21 -20.40 10.27 -27.61
CA PHE A 21 -19.39 9.49 -26.89
C PHE A 21 -18.25 10.36 -26.38
N ALA A 22 -17.77 11.33 -27.18
CA ALA A 22 -16.70 12.23 -26.79
C ALA A 22 -17.03 13.11 -25.57
N LEU A 23 -18.32 13.37 -25.30
CA LEU A 23 -18.77 14.13 -24.13
C LEU A 23 -18.91 13.24 -22.87
N VAL A 24 -19.37 12.00 -23.03
CA VAL A 24 -19.58 11.07 -21.89
C VAL A 24 -18.27 10.41 -21.47
N PHE A 25 -17.39 10.11 -22.42
CA PHE A 25 -16.14 9.39 -22.19
C PHE A 25 -15.24 10.04 -21.13
N PRO A 26 -14.99 11.37 -21.13
CA PRO A 26 -14.17 12.00 -20.09
C PRO A 26 -14.75 11.79 -18.69
N LEU A 27 -16.06 11.96 -18.50
CA LEU A 27 -16.70 11.76 -17.21
C LEU A 27 -16.59 10.30 -16.74
N PHE A 28 -16.89 9.36 -17.63
CA PHE A 28 -16.75 7.93 -17.34
C PHE A 28 -15.31 7.55 -16.99
N PHE A 29 -14.34 8.04 -17.77
CA PHE A 29 -12.93 7.80 -17.54
C PHE A 29 -12.46 8.35 -16.19
N LEU A 30 -12.93 9.54 -15.79
CA LEU A 30 -12.60 10.12 -14.49
C LEU A 30 -13.11 9.26 -13.32
N ILE A 31 -14.36 8.80 -13.41
CA ILE A 31 -14.94 7.94 -12.37
C ILE A 31 -14.18 6.61 -12.30
N LEU A 32 -13.90 5.98 -13.45
CA LEU A 32 -13.14 4.75 -13.52
C LEU A 32 -11.73 4.93 -12.94
N TYR A 33 -11.03 6.02 -13.32
CA TYR A 33 -9.71 6.35 -12.82
C TYR A 33 -9.71 6.53 -11.30
N ALA A 34 -10.70 7.24 -10.75
CA ALA A 34 -10.84 7.44 -9.31
C ALA A 34 -11.05 6.11 -8.57
N ILE A 35 -11.94 5.25 -9.08
CA ILE A 35 -12.23 3.93 -8.48
C ILE A 35 -10.97 3.07 -8.46
N VAL A 36 -10.26 2.97 -9.60
CA VAL A 36 -9.05 2.15 -9.70
C VAL A 36 -7.94 2.69 -8.79
N THR A 37 -7.71 4.01 -8.80
CA THR A 37 -6.68 4.64 -7.98
C THR A 37 -6.94 4.44 -6.49
N PHE A 38 -8.17 4.71 -6.05
CA PHE A 38 -8.54 4.51 -4.65
C PHE A 38 -8.50 3.04 -4.25
N GLY A 39 -9.01 2.14 -5.10
CA GLY A 39 -9.01 0.70 -4.84
C GLY A 39 -7.61 0.13 -4.65
N LEU A 40 -6.65 0.56 -5.49
CA LEU A 40 -5.26 0.13 -5.37
C LEU A 40 -4.59 0.69 -4.11
N ILE A 41 -4.78 1.99 -3.81
CA ILE A 41 -4.26 2.60 -2.58
C ILE A 41 -4.78 1.86 -1.34
N PHE A 42 -6.08 1.57 -1.32
CA PHE A 42 -6.71 0.85 -0.22
C PHE A 42 -6.17 -0.58 -0.07
N ALA A 43 -6.01 -1.31 -1.17
CA ALA A 43 -5.44 -2.66 -1.16
C ALA A 43 -4.00 -2.69 -0.64
N VAL A 44 -3.17 -1.70 -1.03
CA VAL A 44 -1.81 -1.54 -0.50
C VAL A 44 -1.86 -1.25 0.99
N GLN A 45 -2.67 -0.27 1.41
CA GLN A 45 -2.79 0.09 2.83
C GLN A 45 -3.17 -1.11 3.69
N GLN A 46 -4.13 -1.93 3.24
CA GLN A 46 -4.51 -3.16 3.93
C GLN A 46 -3.34 -4.15 4.02
N SER A 47 -2.57 -4.30 2.95
CA SER A 47 -1.41 -5.19 2.91
C SER A 47 -0.28 -4.72 3.83
N LEU A 48 -0.01 -3.41 3.89
CA LEU A 48 0.98 -2.84 4.80
C LEU A 48 0.58 -3.06 6.27
N THR A 49 -0.69 -2.83 6.60
CA THR A 49 -1.21 -3.07 7.96
C THR A 49 -1.15 -4.55 8.33
N LEU A 50 -1.52 -5.44 7.41
CA LEU A 50 -1.40 -6.89 7.61
C LEU A 50 0.06 -7.30 7.86
N ALA A 51 0.98 -6.84 7.01
CA ALA A 51 2.40 -7.16 7.12
C ALA A 51 3.01 -6.64 8.43
N ALA A 52 2.65 -5.42 8.84
CA ALA A 52 3.08 -4.88 10.13
C ALA A 52 2.57 -5.74 11.29
N THR A 53 1.28 -6.10 11.27
CA THR A 53 0.64 -6.88 12.34
C THR A 53 1.23 -8.28 12.44
N GLU A 54 1.35 -9.00 11.33
CA GLU A 54 1.90 -10.36 11.32
C GLU A 54 3.40 -10.37 11.62
N GLY A 55 4.15 -9.38 11.14
CA GLY A 55 5.54 -9.18 11.53
C GLY A 55 5.68 -8.95 13.03
N ALA A 56 4.86 -8.09 13.63
CA ALA A 56 4.92 -7.85 15.06
C ALA A 56 4.54 -9.11 15.86
N ARG A 57 3.57 -9.90 15.39
CA ARG A 57 3.20 -11.19 16.00
C ARG A 57 4.32 -12.23 15.92
N SER A 58 5.06 -12.30 14.81
CA SER A 58 6.16 -13.27 14.68
C SER A 58 7.31 -13.00 15.66
N ALA A 59 7.47 -11.76 16.14
CA ALA A 59 8.40 -11.41 17.21
C ALA A 59 8.13 -12.17 18.54
N LEU A 60 6.88 -12.53 18.82
CA LEU A 60 6.50 -13.30 20.02
C LEU A 60 6.81 -14.77 19.87
N ASN A 61 6.55 -15.31 18.67
CA ASN A 61 6.67 -16.73 18.37
C ASN A 61 8.12 -17.17 18.13
N TYR A 62 9.05 -16.23 18.00
CA TYR A 62 10.46 -16.53 17.85
C TYR A 62 11.00 -17.25 19.09
N VAL A 63 11.52 -18.45 18.87
CA VAL A 63 12.16 -19.28 19.90
C VAL A 63 13.63 -18.93 19.97
N TYR A 64 14.09 -18.56 21.16
CA TYR A 64 15.48 -18.21 21.39
C TYR A 64 16.35 -19.46 21.54
N GLU A 65 17.47 -19.53 20.81
CA GLU A 65 18.49 -20.55 21.05
C GLU A 65 19.43 -20.07 22.15
N ALA A 66 19.53 -20.87 23.23
CA ALA A 66 20.00 -20.51 24.58
C ALA A 66 21.48 -20.09 24.75
N ASN A 67 22.16 -19.62 23.70
CA ASN A 67 23.61 -19.38 23.68
C ASN A 67 24.05 -17.89 23.64
N GLY A 68 23.17 -16.92 23.91
CA GLY A 68 23.53 -15.49 23.91
C GLY A 68 22.85 -14.66 25.01
N SER A 69 22.89 -13.33 24.86
CA SER A 69 22.28 -12.38 25.81
C SER A 69 20.82 -12.06 25.49
N GLY A 70 20.05 -11.61 26.48
CA GLY A 70 18.66 -11.16 26.26
C GLY A 70 18.54 -10.01 25.25
N THR A 71 19.56 -9.16 25.12
CA THR A 71 19.63 -8.11 24.10
C THR A 71 19.76 -8.69 22.68
N GLN A 72 20.52 -9.78 22.54
CA GLN A 72 20.63 -10.49 21.26
C GLN A 72 19.30 -11.14 20.89
N ALA A 73 18.65 -11.81 21.85
CA ALA A 73 17.32 -12.40 21.66
C ALA A 73 16.29 -11.38 21.15
N LEU A 74 16.28 -10.17 21.71
CA LEU A 74 15.39 -9.09 21.26
C LEU A 74 15.71 -8.62 19.84
N THR A 75 16.98 -8.53 19.50
CA THR A 75 17.43 -8.14 18.14
C THR A 75 17.03 -9.20 17.12
N ASP A 76 17.20 -10.47 17.47
CA ASP A 76 16.83 -11.59 16.61
C ASP A 76 15.30 -11.66 16.42
N ARG A 77 14.52 -11.47 17.50
CA ARG A 77 13.05 -11.33 17.44
C ARG A 77 12.61 -10.22 16.49
N ALA A 78 13.25 -9.04 16.58
CA ALA A 78 12.96 -7.92 15.69
C ALA A 78 13.39 -8.20 14.24
N SER A 79 14.47 -8.94 14.03
CA SER A 79 14.91 -9.36 12.70
C SER A 79 13.92 -10.33 12.06
N ALA A 80 13.37 -11.28 12.84
CA ALA A 80 12.35 -12.22 12.41
C ALA A 80 11.04 -11.49 12.06
N ALA A 81 10.64 -10.53 12.91
CA ALA A 81 9.50 -9.64 12.66
C ALA A 81 9.63 -8.90 11.32
N LYS A 82 10.80 -8.31 11.08
CA LYS A 82 11.12 -7.63 9.83
C LYS A 82 11.09 -8.60 8.64
N ALA A 83 11.68 -9.78 8.77
CA ALA A 83 11.70 -10.78 7.69
C ALA A 83 10.29 -11.24 7.29
N THR A 84 9.41 -11.47 8.27
CA THR A 84 8.00 -11.80 8.01
C THR A 84 7.29 -10.67 7.25
N ALA A 85 7.47 -9.42 7.69
CA ALA A 85 6.87 -8.27 7.02
C ALA A 85 7.39 -8.11 5.57
N VAL A 86 8.71 -8.29 5.35
CA VAL A 86 9.33 -8.28 4.00
C VAL A 86 8.71 -9.34 3.10
N GLY A 87 8.51 -10.56 3.60
CA GLY A 87 7.89 -11.65 2.84
C GLY A 87 6.47 -11.31 2.38
N LEU A 88 5.66 -10.75 3.29
CA LEU A 88 4.26 -10.39 3.02
C LEU A 88 4.12 -9.19 2.06
N THR A 89 5.11 -8.31 1.99
CA THR A 89 5.10 -7.16 1.05
C THR A 89 6.01 -7.35 -0.16
N SER A 90 6.50 -8.56 -0.41
CA SER A 90 7.45 -8.85 -1.51
C SER A 90 6.91 -8.53 -2.91
N TRP A 91 5.58 -8.44 -3.06
CA TRP A 91 4.90 -8.04 -4.30
C TRP A 91 4.98 -6.53 -4.60
N LEU A 92 5.34 -5.71 -3.60
CA LEU A 92 5.58 -4.28 -3.73
C LEU A 92 7.08 -3.99 -3.74
N THR A 93 7.54 -3.27 -4.75
CA THR A 93 8.93 -2.78 -4.80
C THR A 93 9.10 -1.53 -3.93
N ASN A 94 10.31 -1.27 -3.45
CA ASN A 94 10.67 -0.04 -2.70
C ASN A 94 9.97 0.15 -1.33
N VAL A 95 9.32 -0.88 -0.79
CA VAL A 95 8.78 -0.85 0.58
C VAL A 95 9.92 -0.74 1.58
N GLN A 96 9.80 0.21 2.50
CA GLN A 96 10.74 0.44 3.59
C GLN A 96 10.17 -0.20 4.86
N ILE A 97 10.95 -1.09 5.48
CA ILE A 97 10.50 -1.82 6.68
C ILE A 97 11.51 -1.62 7.80
N SER A 98 10.98 -1.17 8.94
CA SER A 98 11.74 -0.95 10.16
C SER A 98 11.08 -1.69 11.31
N ALA A 99 11.88 -2.31 12.17
CA ALA A 99 11.42 -3.04 13.35
C ALA A 99 12.24 -2.66 14.60
N PRO A 100 12.27 -1.37 15.02
CA PRO A 100 13.04 -0.98 16.19
C PRO A 100 12.54 -1.67 17.47
N VAL A 101 13.49 -1.97 18.34
CA VAL A 101 13.24 -2.43 19.71
C VAL A 101 13.45 -1.25 20.65
N SER A 102 12.50 -1.00 21.56
CA SER A 102 12.66 -0.05 22.66
C SER A 102 12.50 -0.76 24.01
N GLY A 103 13.33 -0.36 24.99
CA GLY A 103 13.29 -0.89 26.37
C GLY A 103 12.24 -0.25 27.27
N THR A 104 11.41 0.64 26.73
CA THR A 104 10.34 1.32 27.45
C THR A 104 9.12 1.40 26.55
N CYS A 105 8.18 0.47 26.73
CA CYS A 105 6.88 0.60 26.09
C CYS A 105 6.13 1.80 26.68
N SER A 106 5.37 2.53 25.85
CA SER A 106 4.60 3.69 26.31
C SER A 106 3.56 3.36 27.38
N TYR A 107 3.10 2.10 27.45
CA TYR A 107 2.11 1.64 28.43
C TYR A 107 2.74 0.98 29.66
N ASP A 108 3.92 0.39 29.52
CA ASP A 108 4.63 -0.31 30.60
C ASP A 108 6.15 -0.14 30.45
N PRO A 109 6.81 0.63 31.33
CA PRO A 109 8.25 0.88 31.23
C PRO A 109 9.11 -0.35 31.57
N THR A 110 8.53 -1.43 32.08
CA THR A 110 9.23 -2.68 32.39
C THR A 110 9.26 -3.66 31.20
N MET A 111 8.52 -3.35 30.13
CA MET A 111 8.36 -4.20 28.95
C MET A 111 9.21 -3.71 27.78
N TYR A 112 9.66 -4.65 26.95
CA TYR A 112 10.30 -4.35 25.67
C TYR A 112 9.27 -4.25 24.56
N CYS A 113 9.37 -3.24 23.71
CA CYS A 113 8.48 -3.04 22.58
C CYS A 113 9.20 -3.30 21.27
N VAL A 114 8.63 -4.16 20.43
CA VAL A 114 9.02 -4.29 19.03
C VAL A 114 7.96 -3.58 18.20
N THR A 115 8.37 -2.52 17.51
CA THR A 115 7.46 -1.72 16.65
C THR A 115 7.77 -2.03 15.20
N VAL A 116 6.89 -2.72 14.50
CA VAL A 116 7.03 -2.98 13.06
C VAL A 116 6.33 -1.88 12.29
N THR A 117 7.09 -1.15 11.49
CA THR A 117 6.64 -0.07 10.61
C THR A 117 6.94 -0.45 9.17
N VAL A 118 5.91 -0.50 8.35
CA VAL A 118 5.99 -0.81 6.91
C VAL A 118 5.52 0.43 6.15
N THR A 119 6.41 1.02 5.35
CA THR A 119 6.16 2.28 4.64
C THR A 119 6.37 2.12 3.14
N TYR A 120 5.42 2.60 2.35
CA TYR A 120 5.50 2.65 0.89
C TYR A 120 5.46 4.11 0.41
N PRO A 121 6.53 4.61 -0.25
CA PRO A 121 6.58 5.99 -0.73
C PRO A 121 5.79 6.17 -2.04
N TYR A 122 4.46 6.25 -1.91
CA TYR A 122 3.52 6.28 -3.04
C TYR A 122 3.79 7.41 -4.04
N GLN A 123 4.22 8.59 -3.61
CA GLN A 123 4.51 9.71 -4.51
C GLN A 123 5.75 9.47 -5.37
N ALA A 124 6.79 8.82 -4.83
CA ALA A 124 8.01 8.50 -5.57
C ALA A 124 7.80 7.31 -6.51
N HIS A 125 6.92 6.38 -6.13
CA HIS A 125 6.61 5.18 -6.89
C HIS A 125 5.09 5.00 -7.01
N PRO A 126 4.40 5.81 -7.83
CA PRO A 126 2.96 5.72 -7.96
C PRO A 126 2.56 4.45 -8.72
N LEU A 127 1.54 3.74 -8.21
CA LEU A 127 0.99 2.54 -8.84
C LEU A 127 0.10 2.85 -10.05
N VAL A 128 -0.49 4.04 -10.07
CA VAL A 128 -1.29 4.55 -11.17
C VAL A 128 -0.60 5.78 -11.73
N PRO A 129 -0.44 5.90 -13.07
CA PRO A 129 0.13 7.08 -13.68
C PRO A 129 -0.60 8.35 -13.23
N SER A 130 0.16 9.31 -12.71
CA SER A 130 -0.37 10.62 -12.35
C SER A 130 -0.79 11.36 -13.63
N LEU A 131 -2.06 11.71 -13.74
CA LEU A 131 -2.54 12.47 -14.88
C LEU A 131 -2.26 13.97 -14.67
N PRO A 132 -1.45 14.61 -15.54
CA PRO A 132 -1.29 16.05 -15.48
C PRO A 132 -2.67 16.70 -15.63
N LEU A 133 -2.88 17.83 -14.94
CA LEU A 133 -4.14 18.61 -14.88
C LEU A 133 -5.21 18.10 -13.90
N LEU A 134 -5.17 16.84 -13.46
CA LEU A 134 -6.25 16.25 -12.67
C LEU A 134 -6.15 16.46 -11.15
N GLY A 135 -5.00 16.95 -10.66
CA GLY A 135 -4.86 17.51 -9.31
C GLY A 135 -5.37 16.65 -8.15
N LEU A 136 -5.51 15.33 -8.35
CA LEU A 136 -6.05 14.45 -7.32
C LEU A 136 -5.09 14.41 -6.14
N VAL A 137 -5.63 14.69 -4.96
CA VAL A 137 -4.91 14.62 -3.69
C VAL A 137 -4.64 13.15 -3.40
N THR A 138 -3.48 12.66 -3.84
CA THR A 138 -2.96 11.34 -3.48
C THR A 138 -2.04 11.47 -2.26
N PRO A 139 -1.99 10.44 -1.40
CA PRO A 139 -1.09 10.45 -0.25
C PRO A 139 0.37 10.44 -0.72
N THR A 140 1.23 11.11 0.04
CA THR A 140 2.67 11.13 -0.22
C THR A 140 3.32 9.77 0.06
N GLN A 141 2.88 9.13 1.14
CA GLN A 141 3.31 7.82 1.58
C GLN A 141 2.16 7.06 2.24
N LEU A 142 2.22 5.73 2.17
CA LEU A 142 1.33 4.81 2.87
C LEU A 142 2.12 4.11 3.96
N THR A 143 1.53 3.98 5.14
CA THR A 143 2.24 3.42 6.30
C THR A 143 1.30 2.51 7.09
N GLY A 144 1.78 1.32 7.43
CA GLY A 144 1.18 0.40 8.39
C GLY A 144 2.11 0.21 9.58
N THR A 145 1.58 0.32 10.80
CA THR A 145 2.35 0.13 12.04
C THR A 145 1.66 -0.85 12.97
N ALA A 146 2.46 -1.68 13.64
CA ALA A 146 1.99 -2.55 14.72
C ALA A 146 3.08 -2.69 15.77
N THR A 147 2.67 -2.72 17.04
CA THR A 147 3.58 -2.85 18.18
C THR A 147 3.22 -4.06 18.99
N VAL A 148 4.24 -4.73 19.51
CA VAL A 148 4.09 -5.86 20.42
C VAL A 148 5.00 -5.70 21.62
N GLN A 149 4.49 -6.11 22.78
CA GLN A 149 5.18 -6.03 24.06
C GLN A 149 5.73 -7.41 24.45
N ILE A 150 6.99 -7.44 24.87
CA ILE A 150 7.72 -8.64 25.27
C ILE A 150 8.08 -8.47 26.74
N ASN A 151 7.70 -9.47 27.55
CA ASN A 151 8.04 -9.50 28.95
C ASN A 151 9.52 -9.85 29.13
N PRO A 152 10.31 -9.07 29.88
CA PRO A 152 11.72 -9.38 30.17
C PRO A 152 11.95 -10.79 30.73
N ALA A 153 10.99 -11.34 31.48
CA ALA A 153 11.06 -12.70 32.03
C ALA A 153 10.95 -13.82 30.97
N THR A 154 10.47 -13.50 29.76
CA THR A 154 10.24 -14.45 28.65
C THR A 154 11.23 -14.30 27.48
N ILE A 155 12.29 -13.52 27.69
CA ILE A 155 13.27 -13.22 26.63
C ILE A 155 14.21 -14.42 26.39
N LEU A 156 14.53 -15.18 27.43
CA LEU A 156 15.42 -16.34 27.41
C LEU A 156 14.63 -17.66 27.37
#